data_AF-A0A950J2N2-F1
#
_entry.id   AF-A0A950J2N2-F1
#
_cell.length_a   1.000
_cell.length_b   1.000
_cell.length_c   1.000
_cell.angle_alpha   90.00
_cell.angle_beta   90.00
_cell.angle_gamma   90.00
#
_symmetry.space_group_name_H-M   'P 1'
#
loop_
_entity.id
_entity.type
_entity.pdbx_description
1 polymer ?
#
loop_
_entity_poly.entity_id
_entity_poly.type
_entity_poly.pdbx_seq_one_letter_code
_entity_poly.pdbx_strand_id
1 'polypeptide(L)' 'MAGELTLAFTDIEGSTERWERDRIAMQDALRRHDAILQAAITQCGGHVFKTVGDAFYSAFPA' A
#
# COMPACT_ATOMS: atom_id res chain seq x y z
N MET A 1 17.56 20.98 11.58
CA MET A 1 17.98 20.56 10.22
C MET A 1 16.84 19.72 9.66
N ALA A 2 16.21 20.14 8.56
CA ALA A 2 15.21 19.29 7.89
C ALA A 2 15.95 18.27 7.00
N GLY A 3 15.60 17.00 7.09
CA GLY A 3 16.12 15.93 6.24
C GLY A 3 15.31 15.79 4.95
N GLU A 4 15.91 15.22 3.92
CA GLU A 4 15.21 14.84 2.68
C GLU A 4 14.42 13.54 2.90
N LEU A 5 13.23 13.46 2.30
CA LEU A 5 12.31 12.35 2.47
C LEU A 5 11.72 11.97 1.11
N THR A 6 11.76 10.69 0.77
CA THR A 6 11.08 10.17 -0.42
C THR A 6 9.71 9.65 -0.04
N LEU A 7 8.68 10.03 -0.79
CA LEU A 7 7.30 9.60 -0.57
C LEU A 7 6.87 8.64 -1.69
N ALA A 8 6.23 7.53 -1.32
CA ALA A 8 5.64 6.59 -2.26
C ALA A 8 4.14 6.41 -1.97
N PHE A 9 3.35 6.46 -3.05
CA PHE A 9 1.91 6.32 -3.06
C PHE A 9 1.54 5.17 -3.99
N THR A 10 0.67 4.28 -3.53
CA THR A 10 0.25 3.08 -4.26
C THR A 10 -1.26 2.95 -4.20
N ASP A 11 -1.83 2.18 -5.13
CA ASP A 11 -3.25 1.83 -5.18
C ASP A 11 -3.41 0.55 -6.03
N ILE A 12 -4.50 -0.21 -5.86
CA ILE A 12 -4.79 -1.33 -6.76
C ILE A 12 -5.59 -0.82 -7.96
N GLU A 13 -5.00 -0.90 -9.16
CA GLU A 13 -5.67 -0.48 -10.38
C GLU A 13 -6.98 -1.27 -10.63
N GLY A 14 -8.06 -0.51 -10.84
CA GLY A 14 -9.40 -1.05 -11.07
C GLY A 14 -10.01 -1.74 -9.85
N SER A 15 -9.59 -1.39 -8.62
CA SER A 15 -10.08 -2.03 -7.40
C SER A 15 -11.60 -1.96 -7.25
N THR A 16 -12.23 -0.84 -7.60
CA THR A 16 -13.71 -0.69 -7.60
C THR A 16 -14.39 -1.77 -8.44
N GLU A 17 -14.00 -1.94 -9.71
CA GLU A 17 -14.59 -2.95 -10.60
C GLU A 17 -14.33 -4.37 -10.09
N ARG A 18 -13.16 -4.62 -9.51
CA ARG A 18 -12.81 -5.92 -8.93
C ARG A 18 -13.65 -6.25 -7.70
N TRP A 19 -13.89 -5.25 -6.83
CA TRP A 19 -14.77 -5.35 -5.67
C TRP A 19 -16.21 -5.66 -6.05
N GLU A 20 -16.71 -5.03 -7.12
CA GLU A 20 -18.06 -5.27 -7.64
C GLU A 20 -18.20 -6.64 -8.29
N ARG A 21 -17.18 -7.09 -9.04
CA ARG A 21 -17.20 -8.36 -9.75
C ARG A 21 -17.11 -9.57 -8.81
N ASP A 22 -16.20 -9.55 -7.84
CA ASP A 22 -16.01 -10.64 -6.89
C ASP A 22 -15.46 -10.13 -5.56
N ARG A 23 -16.39 -9.91 -4.62
CA ARG A 23 -16.07 -9.38 -3.29
C ARG A 23 -15.21 -10.32 -2.45
N ILE A 24 -15.39 -11.64 -2.58
CA ILE A 24 -14.65 -12.62 -1.76
C ILE A 24 -13.22 -12.71 -2.27
N ALA A 25 -13.04 -12.85 -3.58
CA ALA A 25 -11.71 -12.87 -4.18
C ALA A 25 -10.96 -11.55 -3.94
N MET A 26 -11.65 -10.40 -3.99
CA MET A 26 -11.03 -9.10 -3.74
C MET A 26 -10.62 -8.93 -2.27
N GLN A 27 -11.38 -9.46 -1.30
CA GLN A 27 -10.97 -9.49 0.11
C GLN A 27 -9.68 -10.29 0.33
N ASP A 28 -9.55 -11.44 -0.32
CA ASP A 28 -8.35 -12.27 -0.24
C ASP A 28 -7.15 -11.60 -0.92
N ALA A 29 -7.39 -10.98 -2.08
CA ALA A 29 -6.39 -10.21 -2.80
C ALA A 29 -5.89 -9.03 -1.96
N LEU A 30 -6.80 -8.29 -1.30
CA LEU A 30 -6.44 -7.15 -0.46
C LEU A 30 -5.60 -7.57 0.74
N ARG A 31 -5.97 -8.64 1.46
CA ARG A 31 -5.15 -9.16 2.57
C ARG A 31 -3.75 -9.54 2.13
N ARG A 32 -3.62 -10.15 0.95
CA ARG A 32 -2.32 -10.52 0.38
C ARG A 32 -1.53 -9.29 -0.06
N HIS A 33 -2.19 -8.33 -0.69
CA HIS A 33 -1.61 -7.06 -1.11
C HIS A 33 -0.99 -6.31 0.08
N ASP A 34 -1.76 -6.14 1.16
CA ASP A 34 -1.33 -5.42 2.35
C ASP A 34 -0.11 -6.09 3.01
N ALA A 35 -0.11 -7.41 3.09
CA ALA A 35 1.02 -8.16 3.62
C ALA A 35 2.30 -7.99 2.78
N ILE A 36 2.17 -8.01 1.45
CA ILE A 36 3.30 -7.83 0.52
C ILE A 36 3.86 -6.41 0.65
N LEU A 37 3.00 -5.38 0.58
CA LEU A 37 3.45 -4.00 0.66
C LEU A 37 4.05 -3.67 2.02
N GLN A 38 3.42 -4.08 3.11
CA GLN A 38 3.96 -3.86 4.45
C GLN A 38 5.36 -4.48 4.59
N ALA A 39 5.54 -5.72 4.13
CA ALA A 39 6.84 -6.38 4.18
C ALA A 39 7.89 -5.68 3.30
N ALA A 40 7.55 -5.32 2.07
CA ALA A 40 8.46 -4.66 1.14
C ALA A 40 8.87 -3.27 1.62
N ILE A 41 7.91 -2.46 2.07
CA ILE A 41 8.15 -1.11 2.60
C ILE A 41 9.09 -1.20 3.80
N THR A 42 8.83 -2.09 4.76
CA THR A 42 9.68 -2.28 5.93
C THR A 42 11.08 -2.79 5.57
N GLN A 43 11.20 -3.74 4.63
CA GLN A 43 12.51 -4.25 4.18
C GLN A 43 13.35 -3.15 3.52
N CYS A 44 12.72 -2.20 2.83
CA CYS A 44 13.37 -1.04 2.23
C CYS A 44 13.60 0.13 3.20
N GLY A 45 13.35 -0.06 4.51
CA GLY A 45 13.53 0.99 5.53
C GLY A 45 12.46 2.09 5.52
N GLY A 46 11.36 1.87 4.81
CA GLY A 46 10.23 2.79 4.76
C GLY A 46 9.26 2.61 5.91
N HIS A 47 8.43 3.64 6.10
CA HIS A 47 7.35 3.67 7.08
C HIS A 47 6.02 4.01 6.39
N VAL A 48 5.00 3.18 6.63
CA VAL A 48 3.62 3.46 6.22
C VAL A 48 3.02 4.45 7.21
N PHE A 49 2.72 5.67 6.76
CA PHE A 49 2.13 6.68 7.64
C PHE A 49 0.62 6.82 7.45
N LYS A 50 0.05 6.28 6.37
CA LYS A 50 -1.39 6.27 6.11
C LYS A 50 -1.77 5.17 5.13
N THR A 51 -2.94 4.57 5.36
CA THR A 51 -3.64 3.74 4.37
C THR A 51 -5.01 4.35 4.07
N VAL A 52 -5.51 4.17 2.84
CA VAL A 52 -6.85 4.61 2.41
C VAL A 52 -7.43 3.57 1.48
N GLY A 53 -8.39 2.77 1.96
CA GLY A 53 -8.87 1.63 1.19
C GLY A 53 -7.72 0.66 0.93
N ASP A 54 -7.41 0.45 -0.34
CA ASP A 54 -6.31 -0.36 -0.87
C ASP A 54 -5.02 0.44 -1.12
N ALA A 55 -5.02 1.75 -0.90
CA ALA A 55 -3.85 2.59 -1.08
C ALA A 55 -2.92 2.60 0.14
N PHE A 56 -1.60 2.54 -0.10
CA PHE A 56 -0.56 2.75 0.91
C PHE A 56 0.21 4.03 0.64
N TYR A 57 0.34 4.88 1.65
CA TYR A 57 1.18 6.06 1.64
C TYR A 57 2.35 5.84 2.59
N SER A 58 3.56 5.93 2.05
CA SER A 58 4.78 5.60 2.76
C SER A 58 5.88 6.64 2.55
N ALA A 59 6.77 6.70 3.53
CA ALA A 59 7.88 7.62 3.59
C ALA A 59 9.18 6.84 3.80
N PHE A 60 10.22 7.20 3.06
CA PHE A 60 11.53 6.57 3.10
C PHE A 60 12.60 7.62 3.41
N PRO A 61 13.57 7.30 4.29
CA PRO A 61 14.75 8.13 4.46
C PRO A 61 15.53 8.19 3.14
N ALA A 62 16.11 9.35 2.85
CA ALA A 62 17.07 9.51 1.77
C ALA A 62 18.38 8.76 2.04
#